data_AF-A0A5E6P0I9-F1
#
_entry.id   AF-A0A5E6P0I9-F1
#
_cell.length_a   1.000
_cell.length_b   1.000
_cell.length_c   1.000
_cell.angle_alpha   90.00
_cell.angle_beta   90.00
_cell.angle_gamma   90.00
#
_symmetry.space_group_name_H-M   'P 1'
#
loop_
_entity.id
_entity.type
_entity.pdbx_description
1 polymer ?
#
loop_
_entity_poly.entity_id
_entity_poly.type
_entity_poly.pdbx_seq_one_letter_code
_entity_poly.pdbx_strand_id
1 'polypeptide(L)'
;MATDSERADEMVKMQLEAVNKLDYFVLGATMAICAYLAQTNHYAPLGLNEETFLLASLGLFATCAFCAFKRLDVNNWILHANAKALSGDDETKRKYYQWVADFSRATNRYYWWRNILLALGLVCYLVTKVWATYQDTGWILPQPSPAKFLGLDLEKAGPGWGVFFHGNTRFYPFIECCAQNLNEKPRKI
;
A
#
# COMPACT_ATOMS: atom_id res chain seq x y z
N MET A 1 41.59 -11.91 14.81
CA MET A 1 40.39 -12.40 15.50
C MET A 1 39.44 -11.21 15.60
N ALA A 2 38.32 -11.25 14.89
CA ALA A 2 37.28 -10.25 15.08
C ALA A 2 36.80 -10.34 16.53
N THR A 3 36.64 -9.20 17.17
CA THR A 3 36.11 -9.13 18.53
C THR A 3 34.63 -9.53 18.51
N ASP A 4 34.12 -10.16 19.56
CA ASP A 4 32.71 -10.60 19.62
C ASP A 4 31.72 -9.42 19.40
N SER A 5 32.13 -8.20 19.74
CA SER A 5 31.40 -6.96 19.44
C SER A 5 31.21 -6.70 17.95
N GLU A 6 32.23 -6.92 17.12
CA GLU A 6 32.12 -6.69 15.66
C GLU A 6 31.11 -7.64 15.03
N ARG A 7 31.05 -8.89 15.51
CA ARG A 7 30.09 -9.90 15.03
C ARG A 7 28.66 -9.55 15.41
N ALA A 8 28.46 -8.99 16.60
CA ALA A 8 27.15 -8.54 17.06
C ALA A 8 26.63 -7.37 16.22
N ASP A 9 27.48 -6.38 15.93
CA ASP A 9 27.13 -5.21 15.12
C ASP A 9 26.77 -5.61 13.68
N GLU A 10 27.49 -6.57 13.11
CA GLU A 10 27.21 -7.10 11.78
C GLU A 10 25.84 -7.78 11.71
N MET A 11 25.49 -8.59 12.72
CA MET A 11 24.17 -9.22 12.81
C MET A 11 23.04 -8.20 12.90
N VAL A 12 23.20 -7.15 13.72
CA VAL A 12 22.21 -6.08 13.85
C VAL A 12 22.02 -5.35 12.52
N LYS A 13 23.12 -5.05 11.81
CA LYS A 13 23.07 -4.40 10.51
C LYS A 13 22.31 -5.25 9.48
N MET A 14 22.58 -6.55 9.41
CA MET A 14 21.88 -7.47 8.51
C MET A 14 20.38 -7.54 8.81
N GLN A 15 19.99 -7.56 10.09
CA GLN A 15 18.58 -7.55 10.50
C GLN A 15 17.87 -6.26 10.07
N LEU A 16 18.49 -5.10 10.30
CA LEU A 16 17.94 -3.80 9.92
C LEU A 16 17.74 -3.70 8.40
N GLU A 17 18.71 -4.18 7.62
CA GLU A 17 18.63 -4.18 6.17
C GLU A 17 17.48 -5.06 5.65
N ALA A 18 17.33 -6.26 6.23
CA ALA A 18 16.24 -7.18 5.90
C ALA A 18 14.85 -6.57 6.23
N VAL A 19 14.72 -5.93 7.39
CA VAL A 19 13.47 -5.26 7.80
C VAL A 19 13.13 -4.11 6.86
N ASN A 20 14.10 -3.27 6.50
CA ASN A 20 13.88 -2.17 5.55
C ASN A 20 13.42 -2.68 4.17
N LYS A 21 14.07 -3.73 3.64
CA LYS A 21 13.68 -4.35 2.36
C LYS A 21 12.25 -4.88 2.39
N LEU A 22 11.86 -5.52 3.49
CA LEU A 22 10.49 -6.00 3.68
C LEU A 22 9.47 -4.84 3.67
N ASP A 23 9.78 -3.72 4.34
CA ASP A 23 8.89 -2.57 4.40
C ASP A 23 8.69 -1.92 3.02
N TYR A 24 9.76 -1.76 2.23
CA TYR A 24 9.65 -1.27 0.85
C TYR A 24 8.79 -2.19 -0.01
N PHE A 25 8.96 -3.51 0.12
CA PHE A 25 8.16 -4.48 -0.60
C PHE A 25 6.67 -4.39 -0.22
N VAL A 26 6.35 -4.35 1.07
CA VAL A 26 4.96 -4.25 1.56
C VAL A 26 4.33 -2.93 1.13
N LEU A 27 5.06 -1.81 1.23
CA LEU A 27 4.59 -0.51 0.74
C LEU A 27 4.28 -0.56 -0.76
N GLY A 28 5.18 -1.12 -1.58
CA GLY A 28 4.98 -1.28 -3.01
C GLY A 28 3.77 -2.17 -3.33
N ALA A 29 3.64 -3.31 -2.66
CA ALA A 29 2.51 -4.23 -2.84
C ALA A 29 1.17 -3.58 -2.46
N THR A 30 1.10 -2.86 -1.33
CA THR A 30 -0.13 -2.16 -0.91
C THR A 30 -0.51 -1.05 -1.89
N MET A 31 0.45 -0.28 -2.38
CA MET A 31 0.22 0.75 -3.40
C MET A 31 -0.24 0.16 -4.74
N ALA A 32 0.31 -0.99 -5.15
CA ALA A 32 -0.12 -1.68 -6.35
C ALA A 32 -1.58 -2.18 -6.23
N ILE A 33 -1.94 -2.73 -5.06
CA ILE A 33 -3.33 -3.14 -4.77
C ILE A 33 -4.26 -1.92 -4.79
N CYS A 34 -3.86 -0.80 -4.18
CA CYS A 34 -4.64 0.44 -4.22
C CYS A 34 -4.84 0.93 -5.66
N ALA A 35 -3.77 0.95 -6.47
CA ALA A 35 -3.84 1.38 -7.86
C ALA A 35 -4.73 0.47 -8.70
N TYR A 36 -4.65 -0.86 -8.49
CA TYR A 36 -5.51 -1.83 -9.16
C TYR A 36 -6.97 -1.60 -8.80
N LEU A 37 -7.30 -1.51 -7.52
CA LEU A 37 -8.66 -1.20 -7.06
C LEU A 37 -9.13 0.17 -7.57
N ALA A 38 -8.26 1.17 -7.65
CA ALA A 38 -8.65 2.47 -8.19
C ALA A 38 -9.03 2.42 -9.68
N GLN A 39 -8.43 1.50 -10.46
CA GLN A 39 -8.70 1.34 -11.89
C GLN A 39 -9.95 0.51 -12.19
N THR A 40 -10.23 -0.51 -11.39
CA THR A 40 -11.31 -1.46 -11.69
C THR A 40 -12.70 -0.98 -11.30
N ASN A 41 -12.82 0.08 -10.51
CA ASN A 41 -14.09 0.45 -9.87
C ASN A 41 -14.70 1.72 -10.46
N HIS A 42 -15.98 1.63 -10.79
CA HIS A 42 -16.75 2.74 -11.35
C HIS A 42 -17.38 3.55 -10.21
N TYR A 43 -16.87 4.77 -10.00
CA TYR A 43 -17.39 5.62 -8.93
C TYR A 43 -18.80 6.12 -9.24
N ALA A 44 -19.78 5.57 -8.52
CA ALA A 44 -21.16 6.02 -8.49
C ALA A 44 -21.40 7.02 -7.34
N PRO A 45 -22.52 7.77 -7.33
CA PRO A 45 -22.89 8.62 -6.18
C PRO A 45 -22.94 7.83 -4.87
N LEU A 46 -22.46 8.45 -3.79
CA LEU A 46 -22.34 7.85 -2.45
C LEU A 46 -23.72 7.38 -1.93
N GLY A 47 -23.84 6.11 -1.61
CA GLY A 47 -25.06 5.47 -1.10
C GLY A 47 -24.76 4.14 -0.41
N LEU A 48 -25.75 3.46 0.17
CA LEU A 48 -25.57 2.10 0.72
C LEU A 48 -25.52 1.04 -0.41
N ASN A 49 -24.61 1.24 -1.36
CA ASN A 49 -24.34 0.39 -2.50
C ASN A 49 -22.95 -0.25 -2.40
N GLU A 50 -22.72 -1.32 -3.15
CA GLU A 50 -21.44 -2.04 -3.25
C GLU A 50 -20.24 -1.10 -3.47
N GLU A 51 -20.42 -0.10 -4.33
CA GLU A 51 -19.39 0.90 -4.66
C GLU A 51 -18.83 1.65 -3.44
N THR A 52 -19.68 1.90 -2.43
CA THR A 52 -19.26 2.67 -1.24
C THR A 52 -18.46 1.81 -0.27
N PHE A 53 -18.78 0.51 -0.17
CA PHE A 53 -17.95 -0.44 0.58
C PHE A 53 -16.59 -0.62 -0.07
N LEU A 54 -16.56 -0.62 -1.39
CA LEU A 54 -15.31 -0.73 -2.11
C LEU A 54 -14.46 0.53 -1.94
N LEU A 55 -15.05 1.73 -2.07
CA LEU A 55 -14.38 3.00 -1.77
C LEU A 55 -13.83 3.02 -0.33
N ALA A 56 -14.60 2.50 0.64
CA ALA A 56 -14.16 2.41 2.03
C ALA A 56 -12.93 1.48 2.18
N SER A 57 -12.93 0.32 1.52
CA SER A 57 -11.78 -0.59 1.53
C SER A 57 -10.53 0.05 0.90
N LEU A 58 -10.70 0.81 -0.19
CA LEU A 58 -9.63 1.57 -0.83
C LEU A 58 -9.05 2.64 0.11
N GLY A 59 -9.92 3.39 0.79
CA GLY A 59 -9.51 4.38 1.79
C GLY A 59 -8.73 3.74 2.96
N LEU A 60 -9.10 2.53 3.34
CA LEU A 60 -8.41 1.79 4.40
C LEU A 60 -7.02 1.33 3.97
N PHE A 61 -6.87 0.85 2.74
CA PHE A 61 -5.55 0.54 2.19
C PHE A 61 -4.70 1.81 1.98
N ALA A 62 -5.29 2.91 1.56
CA ALA A 62 -4.58 4.19 1.38
C ALA A 62 -4.07 4.75 2.72
N THR A 63 -4.91 4.73 3.77
CA THR A 63 -4.48 5.14 5.13
C THR A 63 -3.40 4.21 5.68
N CYS A 64 -3.51 2.90 5.43
CA CYS A 64 -2.46 1.95 5.76
C CYS A 64 -1.12 2.26 5.06
N ALA A 65 -1.15 2.55 3.75
CA ALA A 65 0.03 2.91 2.97
C ALA A 65 0.66 4.22 3.49
N PHE A 66 -0.15 5.22 3.84
CA PHE A 66 0.33 6.46 4.43
C PHE A 66 1.01 6.25 5.78
N CYS A 67 0.44 5.41 6.65
CA CYS A 67 1.07 5.04 7.93
C CYS A 67 2.40 4.31 7.72
N ALA A 68 2.48 3.42 6.72
CA ALA A 68 3.72 2.72 6.37
C ALA A 68 4.80 3.70 5.86
N PHE A 69 4.43 4.66 5.01
CA PHE A 69 5.33 5.70 4.52
C PHE A 69 5.89 6.55 5.67
N LYS A 70 5.03 7.00 6.59
CA LYS A 70 5.46 7.79 7.77
C LYS A 70 6.47 7.06 8.65
N ARG A 71 6.34 5.75 8.81
CA ARG A 71 7.32 4.94 9.55
C ARG A 71 8.67 4.90 8.83
N LEU A 72 8.66 4.79 7.50
CA LEU A 72 9.87 4.75 6.68
C LEU A 72 10.65 6.08 6.77
N ASP A 73 9.94 7.21 6.71
CA ASP A 73 10.54 8.55 6.90
C ASP A 73 11.24 8.69 8.25
N VAL A 74 10.55 8.30 9.33
CA VAL A 74 11.11 8.38 10.69
C VAL A 74 12.34 7.48 10.83
N ASN A 75 12.31 6.27 10.27
CA ASN A 75 13.45 5.36 10.34
C ASN A 75 14.67 5.91 9.58
N ASN A 76 14.44 6.47 8.39
CA ASN A 76 15.50 7.12 7.60
C ASN A 76 16.08 8.33 8.35
N TRP A 77 15.23 9.13 8.99
CA TRP A 77 15.66 10.26 9.81
C TRP A 77 16.50 9.81 11.02
N ILE A 78 16.11 8.73 11.71
CA ILE A 78 16.86 8.17 12.84
C ILE A 78 18.24 7.68 12.37
N LEU A 79 18.32 6.99 11.24
CA LEU A 79 19.60 6.54 10.67
C LEU A 79 20.52 7.73 10.35
N HIS A 80 19.97 8.78 9.75
CA HIS A 80 20.74 9.99 9.45
C HIS A 80 21.18 10.72 10.73
N ALA A 81 20.32 10.76 11.75
CA ALA A 81 20.65 11.37 13.04
C ALA A 81 21.69 10.54 13.81
N ASN A 82 21.64 9.21 13.74
CA ASN A 82 22.65 8.30 14.31
C ASN A 82 24.01 8.54 13.68
N ALA A 83 24.08 8.65 12.35
CA ALA A 83 25.32 8.95 11.64
C ALA A 83 25.92 10.30 12.10
N LYS A 84 25.08 11.32 12.30
CA LYS A 84 25.52 12.63 12.80
C LYS A 84 25.95 12.57 14.28
N ALA A 85 25.26 11.80 15.11
CA ALA A 85 25.60 11.64 16.53
C ALA A 85 26.95 10.95 16.74
N LEU A 86 27.33 10.04 15.82
CA LEU A 86 28.65 9.38 15.86
C LEU A 86 29.82 10.38 15.73
N SER A 87 29.61 11.48 15.00
CA SER A 87 30.59 12.56 14.82
C SER A 87 30.58 13.65 15.90
N GLY A 88 29.64 13.62 16.86
CA GLY A 88 29.46 14.67 17.85
C GLY A 88 30.11 14.39 19.22
N ASP A 89 30.11 15.41 20.08
CA ASP A 89 30.57 15.32 21.48
C ASP A 89 29.68 14.39 22.33
N ASP A 90 30.26 13.82 23.39
CA ASP A 90 29.62 12.81 24.24
C ASP A 90 28.37 13.30 24.98
N GLU A 91 28.29 14.60 25.33
CA GLU A 91 27.08 15.15 25.96
C GLU A 91 25.88 15.13 24.99
N THR A 92 26.13 15.40 23.71
CA THR A 92 25.08 15.40 22.67
C THR A 92 24.58 13.97 22.43
N LYS A 93 25.47 12.98 22.45
CA LYS A 93 25.11 11.56 22.31
C LYS A 93 24.15 11.12 23.41
N ARG A 94 24.39 11.51 24.66
CA ARG A 94 23.55 11.08 25.80
C ARG A 94 22.11 11.60 25.70
N LYS A 95 21.93 12.87 25.34
CA LYS A 95 20.58 13.45 25.09
C LYS A 95 19.90 12.78 23.90
N TYR A 96 20.66 12.46 22.87
CA TYR A 96 20.17 11.78 21.67
C TYR A 96 19.69 10.35 21.97
N TYR A 97 20.45 9.55 22.73
CA TYR A 97 20.05 8.18 23.08
C TYR A 97 18.74 8.13 23.89
N GLN A 98 18.53 9.09 24.79
CA GLN A 98 17.27 9.20 25.53
C GLN A 98 16.10 9.48 24.58
N TRP A 99 16.28 10.43 23.66
CA TRP A 99 15.28 10.75 22.64
C TRP A 99 14.96 9.55 21.72
N VAL A 100 15.98 8.80 21.29
CA VAL A 100 15.79 7.59 20.46
C VAL A 100 15.05 6.50 21.23
N ALA A 101 15.32 6.33 22.52
CA ALA A 101 14.64 5.36 23.36
C ALA A 101 13.13 5.64 23.47
N ASP A 102 12.75 6.92 23.62
CA ASP A 102 11.35 7.33 23.65
C ASP A 102 10.67 7.14 22.29
N PHE A 103 11.37 7.43 21.19
CA PHE A 103 10.89 7.19 19.83
C PHE A 103 10.69 5.70 19.52
N SER A 104 11.58 4.83 20.00
CA SER A 104 11.47 3.38 19.80
C SER A 104 10.14 2.82 20.33
N ARG A 105 9.68 3.31 21.49
CA ARG A 105 8.37 2.94 22.06
C ARG A 105 7.21 3.39 21.18
N ALA A 106 7.30 4.57 20.58
CA ALA A 106 6.29 5.06 19.64
C ALA A 106 6.28 4.22 18.36
N THR A 107 7.45 3.89 17.81
CA THR A 107 7.59 3.06 16.60
C THR A 107 6.92 1.70 16.76
N ASN A 108 7.03 1.06 17.92
CA ASN A 108 6.36 -0.22 18.19
C ASN A 108 4.83 -0.14 18.02
N ARG A 109 4.20 0.97 18.39
CA ARG A 109 2.75 1.17 18.17
C ARG A 109 2.40 1.23 16.68
N TYR A 110 3.24 1.85 15.86
CA TYR A 110 3.02 1.92 14.41
C TYR A 110 3.12 0.53 13.74
N TYR A 111 4.00 -0.35 14.21
CA TYR A 111 4.06 -1.74 13.73
C TYR A 111 2.73 -2.47 13.94
N TRP A 112 2.17 -2.33 15.14
CA TRP A 112 0.90 -2.96 15.48
C TRP A 112 -0.26 -2.39 14.66
N TRP A 113 -0.36 -1.07 14.55
CA TRP A 113 -1.39 -0.39 13.74
C TRP A 113 -1.34 -0.79 12.27
N ARG A 114 -0.14 -0.86 11.67
CA ARG A 114 0.00 -1.29 10.27
C ARG A 114 -0.56 -2.70 10.06
N ASN A 115 -0.17 -3.65 10.90
CA ASN A 115 -0.60 -5.04 10.75
C ASN A 115 -2.12 -5.16 10.91
N ILE A 116 -2.72 -4.40 11.82
CA ILE A 116 -4.17 -4.35 11.99
C ILE A 116 -4.86 -3.70 10.80
N LEU A 117 -4.37 -2.56 10.31
CA LEU A 117 -4.96 -1.89 9.15
C LEU A 117 -4.88 -2.77 7.89
N LEU A 118 -3.77 -3.49 7.69
CA LEU A 118 -3.65 -4.47 6.60
C LEU A 118 -4.67 -5.60 6.72
N ALA A 119 -4.78 -6.20 7.91
CA ALA A 119 -5.73 -7.28 8.16
C ALA A 119 -7.17 -6.79 8.00
N LEU A 120 -7.49 -5.61 8.53
CA LEU A 120 -8.82 -5.02 8.46
C LEU A 120 -9.18 -4.62 7.02
N GLY A 121 -8.24 -4.10 6.24
CA GLY A 121 -8.44 -3.80 4.82
C GLY A 121 -8.73 -5.05 4.00
N LEU A 122 -7.99 -6.14 4.27
CA LEU A 122 -8.20 -7.44 3.61
C LEU A 122 -9.54 -8.07 4.00
N VAL A 123 -9.90 -8.05 5.29
CA VAL A 123 -11.20 -8.54 5.77
C VAL A 123 -12.34 -7.73 5.16
N CYS A 124 -12.23 -6.40 5.14
CA CYS A 124 -13.22 -5.51 4.54
C CYS A 124 -13.43 -5.84 3.05
N TYR A 125 -12.34 -6.03 2.29
CA TYR A 125 -12.42 -6.41 0.88
C TYR A 125 -13.10 -7.78 0.67
N LEU A 126 -12.77 -8.79 1.47
CA LEU A 126 -13.40 -10.11 1.39
C LEU A 126 -14.89 -10.06 1.72
N VAL A 127 -15.26 -9.31 2.78
CA VAL A 127 -16.66 -9.11 3.15
C VAL A 127 -17.43 -8.46 1.99
N THR A 128 -16.87 -7.45 1.33
CA THR A 128 -17.50 -6.83 0.15
C THR A 128 -17.72 -7.83 -0.98
N LYS A 129 -16.74 -8.69 -1.29
CA LYS A 129 -16.89 -9.70 -2.34
C LYS A 129 -17.91 -10.79 -2.02
N VAL A 130 -17.94 -11.23 -0.75
CA VAL A 130 -18.95 -12.19 -0.29
C VAL A 130 -20.33 -11.54 -0.33
N TRP A 131 -20.45 -10.30 0.11
CA TRP A 131 -21.70 -9.54 0.09
C TRP A 131 -22.26 -9.37 -1.33
N ALA A 132 -21.42 -8.99 -2.29
CA ALA A 132 -21.81 -8.88 -3.70
C ALA A 132 -22.37 -10.21 -4.24
N THR A 133 -21.69 -11.32 -3.92
CA THR A 133 -22.15 -12.67 -4.32
C THR A 133 -23.54 -13.00 -3.75
N TYR A 134 -23.83 -12.60 -2.51
CA TYR A 134 -25.15 -12.83 -1.89
C TYR A 134 -26.26 -11.97 -2.50
N GLN A 135 -25.95 -10.75 -2.95
CA GLN A 135 -26.92 -9.90 -3.64
C GLN A 135 -27.30 -10.48 -5.02
N ASP A 136 -26.31 -10.99 -5.76
CA ASP A 136 -26.53 -11.57 -7.10
C ASP A 136 -27.31 -12.89 -7.06
N THR A 137 -27.12 -13.69 -6.02
CA THR A 137 -27.79 -15.01 -5.89
C THR A 137 -29.28 -14.88 -5.48
N GLY A 138 -29.79 -13.65 -5.28
CA GLY A 138 -31.24 -13.39 -5.18
C GLY A 138 -31.92 -13.86 -3.89
N TRP A 139 -31.16 -14.14 -2.82
CA TRP A 139 -31.74 -14.64 -1.57
C TRP A 139 -32.48 -13.55 -0.76
N ILE A 140 -32.11 -12.27 -0.90
CA ILE A 140 -32.70 -11.15 -0.14
C ILE A 140 -33.64 -10.27 -0.97
N LEU A 141 -33.38 -10.10 -2.26
CA LEU A 141 -34.26 -9.36 -3.16
C LEU A 141 -34.61 -10.28 -4.34
N PRO A 142 -35.90 -10.56 -4.60
CA PRO A 142 -36.29 -11.23 -5.83
C PRO A 142 -35.84 -10.35 -6.99
N GLN A 143 -34.85 -10.82 -7.74
CA GLN A 143 -34.43 -10.19 -8.97
C GLN A 143 -35.68 -10.05 -9.86
N PRO A 144 -36.00 -8.86 -10.38
CA PRO A 144 -37.02 -8.77 -11.41
C PRO A 144 -36.57 -9.70 -12.52
N SER A 145 -37.37 -10.74 -12.77
CA SER A 145 -37.12 -11.73 -13.81
C SER A 145 -36.68 -11.01 -15.10
N PRO A 146 -35.66 -11.50 -15.84
CA PRO A 146 -35.23 -10.94 -17.12
C PRO A 146 -36.27 -11.15 -18.23
N ALA A 147 -37.55 -11.03 -17.91
CA ALA A 147 -38.64 -10.98 -18.85
C ALA A 147 -38.73 -9.55 -19.41
N LYS A 148 -38.37 -9.41 -20.69
CA LYS A 148 -38.68 -8.28 -21.59
C LYS A 148 -37.70 -7.09 -21.63
N PHE A 149 -36.40 -7.37 -21.74
CA PHE A 149 -35.49 -6.46 -22.46
C PHE A 149 -35.04 -7.03 -23.82
N LEU A 150 -35.85 -7.95 -24.38
CA LEU A 150 -35.75 -8.46 -25.74
C LEU A 150 -37.03 -8.08 -26.49
N GLY A 151 -37.04 -6.84 -26.96
CA GLY A 151 -38.01 -6.28 -27.90
C GLY A 151 -37.42 -5.11 -28.68
N LEU A 152 -36.08 -4.99 -28.70
CA LEU A 152 -35.37 -4.07 -29.57
C LEU A 152 -34.41 -4.91 -30.41
N ASP A 153 -34.79 -5.03 -31.68
CA ASP A 153 -34.03 -5.63 -32.77
C ASP A 153 -32.60 -5.11 -32.81
N LEU A 154 -31.67 -5.92 -32.30
CA LEU A 154 -30.23 -5.71 -32.39
C LEU A 154 -29.67 -6.42 -33.64
N GLU A 155 -30.41 -6.38 -34.76
CA GLU A 155 -30.01 -6.99 -36.04
C GLU A 155 -29.23 -6.03 -36.96
N LYS A 156 -28.82 -4.84 -36.49
CA LYS A 156 -28.09 -3.86 -37.32
C LYS A 156 -26.79 -3.31 -36.72
N ALA A 157 -26.14 -4.04 -35.81
CA ALA A 157 -24.76 -3.77 -35.46
C ALA A 157 -23.84 -4.66 -36.32
N GLY A 158 -23.24 -4.07 -37.35
CA GLY A 158 -22.40 -4.76 -38.33
C GLY A 158 -21.15 -5.43 -37.74
N PRO A 159 -20.44 -6.23 -38.57
CA PRO A 159 -19.26 -6.99 -38.16
C PRO A 159 -18.07 -6.03 -37.97
N GLY A 160 -17.88 -5.49 -36.77
CA GLY A 160 -16.79 -4.55 -36.51
C GLY A 160 -16.21 -4.52 -35.10
N TRP A 161 -16.89 -5.12 -34.12
CA TRP A 161 -16.42 -5.14 -32.73
C TRP A 161 -16.33 -6.56 -32.22
N GLY A 162 -15.48 -7.34 -32.89
CA GLY A 162 -14.91 -8.55 -32.32
C GLY A 162 -14.08 -8.17 -31.10
N VAL A 163 -14.71 -8.27 -29.95
CA VAL A 163 -14.17 -8.64 -28.63
C VAL A 163 -12.67 -8.91 -28.66
N PHE A 164 -11.89 -7.85 -28.46
CA PHE A 164 -10.48 -7.90 -28.12
C PHE A 164 -10.36 -8.25 -26.64
N PHE A 165 -10.55 -9.53 -26.31
CA PHE A 165 -9.99 -10.14 -25.10
C PHE A 165 -8.92 -11.15 -25.52
N HIS A 166 -7.93 -10.67 -26.28
CA HIS A 166 -6.68 -11.38 -26.41
C HIS A 166 -5.74 -10.84 -25.33
N GLY A 167 -5.37 -11.72 -24.39
CA GLY A 167 -4.34 -11.46 -23.40
C GLY A 167 -3.08 -10.93 -24.08
N ASN A 168 -2.83 -9.64 -23.91
CA ASN A 168 -1.60 -9.01 -24.31
C ASN A 168 -1.13 -8.21 -23.09
N THR A 169 -0.32 -8.88 -22.28
CA THR A 169 0.58 -8.30 -21.29
C THR A 169 1.57 -7.39 -22.01
N ARG A 170 1.11 -6.25 -22.54
CA ARG A 170 1.97 -5.10 -22.78
C ARG A 170 1.93 -4.25 -21.52
N PHE A 171 2.85 -4.59 -20.64
CA PHE A 171 3.51 -3.65 -19.74
C PHE A 171 3.75 -2.34 -20.50
N TYR A 172 2.98 -1.29 -20.19
CA TYR A 172 3.37 0.07 -20.51
C TYR A 172 4.13 0.66 -19.31
N PRO A 173 5.16 1.48 -19.58
CA PRO A 173 6.24 1.79 -18.64
C PRO A 173 5.82 2.94 -17.71
N PHE A 174 5.05 2.65 -16.66
CA PHE A 174 4.77 3.68 -15.65
C PHE A 174 5.94 3.90 -14.67
N ILE A 175 7.00 3.11 -14.77
CA ILE A 175 8.22 3.25 -13.93
C ILE A 175 9.18 4.31 -14.50
N GLU A 176 9.09 4.70 -15.78
CA GLU A 176 10.03 5.68 -16.34
C GLU A 176 9.76 7.13 -15.92
N CYS A 177 8.54 7.47 -15.46
CA CYS A 177 8.25 8.84 -15.04
C CYS A 177 8.71 9.15 -13.60
N CYS A 178 8.92 8.14 -12.75
CA CYS A 178 9.50 8.34 -11.41
C CYS A 178 11.03 8.34 -11.39
N ALA A 179 11.70 7.93 -12.47
CA ALA A 179 13.17 7.90 -12.54
C ALA A 179 13.80 9.26 -12.90
N GLN A 180 13.02 10.25 -13.36
CA GLN A 180 13.56 11.52 -13.85
C GLN A 180 13.75 12.62 -12.78
N ASN A 181 13.33 12.41 -11.53
CA ASN A 181 13.41 13.43 -10.47
C ASN A 181 14.49 13.17 -9.39
N LEU A 182 15.41 12.23 -9.63
CA LEU A 182 16.52 11.91 -8.71
C LEU A 182 17.86 12.57 -9.08
N ASN A 183 17.87 13.55 -10.00
CA ASN A 183 19.09 14.21 -10.47
C ASN A 183 19.27 15.66 -9.96
N GLU A 184 18.65 16.02 -8.83
CA GLU A 184 19.02 17.26 -8.13
C GLU A 184 20.25 17.03 -7.24
N LYS A 185 21.39 17.51 -7.73
CA LYS A 185 22.66 17.61 -6.99
C LYS A 185 22.45 18.19 -5.59
N PRO A 186 23.10 17.65 -4.54
CA PRO A 186 23.13 18.30 -3.24
C PRO A 186 23.86 19.64 -3.35
N ARG A 187 23.15 20.71 -2.95
CA ARG A 187 23.71 22.05 -2.75
C ARG A 187 24.73 21.95 -1.63
N LYS A 188 26.00 22.25 -1.92
CA LYS A 188 27.05 22.37 -0.92
C LYS A 188 26.71 23.52 0.03
N ILE A 189 26.62 23.22 1.32
CA ILE A 189 26.70 24.19 2.41
C ILE A 189 28.06 23.98 3.06
#